data_AF-A0A8X7N865-F1
#
_entry.id   AF-A0A8X7N865-F1
#
_cell.length_a   1.000
_cell.length_b   1.000
_cell.length_c   1.000
_cell.angle_alpha   90.00
_cell.angle_beta   90.00
_cell.angle_gamma   90.00
#
_symmetry.space_group_name_H-M   'P 1'
#
loop_
_entity.id
_entity.type
_entity.pdbx_description
1 polymer ?
#
loop_
_entity_poly.entity_id
_entity_poly.type
_entity_poly.pdbx_seq_one_letter_code
_entity_poly.pdbx_strand_id
1 'polypeptide(L)'
;MFEQMRVLRASKEVAEHFIRAGAKPAHLQLDAAKELDSLQFWRWINSKGLRKAAETITCLDIEISNESLSDLNLQLGHVFASNHFPNLQELVLCSTSPVPGGQDISPDVAAAELRRTLIALRSARKLRALRIEHMGAVWLPPDRRSSLMTISKCPPALEYVSWHVHLRNSTQYFRVVRKQGKESNQLQHLPPSFRVKIRAEDGVWEQESDLRRAAVLFDHSGGGRPELILS
;
A
#
# COMPACT_ATOMS: atom_id res chain seq x y z
N MET A 1 -6.73 27.41 7.96
CA MET A 1 -6.97 26.26 8.86
C MET A 1 -6.72 24.91 8.16
N PHE A 2 -7.18 24.69 6.92
CA PHE A 2 -7.00 23.40 6.21
C PHE A 2 -5.56 23.08 5.71
N GLU A 3 -4.66 24.06 5.61
CA GLU A 3 -3.30 23.82 5.10
C GLU A 3 -2.42 22.97 6.05
N GLN A 4 -2.79 22.85 7.32
CA GLN A 4 -2.07 22.02 8.30
C GLN A 4 -2.58 20.57 8.34
N MET A 5 -3.68 20.24 7.66
CA MET A 5 -4.26 18.89 7.69
C MET A 5 -3.48 17.96 6.74
N ARG A 6 -2.47 17.28 7.30
CA ARG A 6 -1.58 16.36 6.58
C ARG A 6 -2.11 14.94 6.48
N VAL A 7 -2.94 14.53 7.44
CA VAL A 7 -3.61 13.23 7.46
C VAL A 7 -5.11 13.48 7.43
N LEU A 8 -5.81 12.87 6.46
CA LEU A 8 -7.26 12.94 6.33
C LEU A 8 -7.82 11.51 6.32
N ARG A 9 -8.71 11.25 7.27
CA ARG A 9 -9.44 9.98 7.42
C ARG A 9 -10.92 10.28 7.25
N ALA A 10 -11.52 9.78 6.18
CA ALA A 10 -12.92 10.06 5.89
C ALA A 10 -13.47 9.15 4.78
N SER A 11 -14.79 9.13 4.62
CA SER A 11 -15.41 8.67 3.38
C SER A 11 -14.94 9.53 2.20
N LYS A 12 -15.02 8.96 0.99
CA LYS A 12 -14.62 9.64 -0.24
C LYS A 12 -15.32 10.99 -0.40
N GLU A 13 -16.62 11.05 -0.17
CA GLU A 13 -17.43 12.28 -0.35
C GLU A 13 -16.95 13.39 0.58
N VAL A 14 -16.68 13.04 1.84
CA VAL A 14 -16.18 13.98 2.86
C VAL A 14 -14.74 14.39 2.52
N ALA A 15 -13.89 13.45 2.10
CA ALA A 15 -12.53 13.76 1.69
C ALA A 15 -12.50 14.76 0.51
N GLU A 16 -13.30 14.52 -0.52
CA GLU A 16 -13.40 15.44 -1.65
C GLU A 16 -13.97 16.80 -1.25
N HIS A 17 -14.92 16.86 -0.32
CA HIS A 17 -15.44 18.12 0.22
C HIS A 17 -14.31 18.96 0.84
N PHE A 18 -13.51 18.37 1.73
CA PHE A 18 -12.38 19.07 2.35
C PHE A 18 -11.32 19.47 1.32
N ILE A 19 -11.01 18.61 0.34
CA ILE A 19 -10.07 18.93 -0.72
C ILE A 19 -10.55 20.10 -1.57
N ARG A 20 -11.84 20.14 -1.93
CA ARG A 20 -12.44 21.27 -2.65
C ARG A 20 -12.40 22.55 -1.81
N ALA A 21 -12.50 22.44 -0.49
CA ALA A 21 -12.31 23.55 0.45
C ALA A 21 -10.83 23.95 0.66
N GLY A 22 -9.88 23.29 -0.02
CA GLY A 22 -8.46 23.65 -0.03
C GLY A 22 -7.55 22.77 0.82
N ALA A 23 -8.07 21.70 1.43
CA ALA A 23 -7.23 20.72 2.12
C ALA A 23 -6.28 20.02 1.14
N LYS A 24 -5.06 19.74 1.60
CA LYS A 24 -4.00 19.10 0.81
C LYS A 24 -3.35 17.97 1.63
N PRO A 25 -4.08 16.88 1.89
CA PRO A 25 -3.54 15.79 2.70
C PRO A 25 -2.35 15.14 1.99
N ALA A 26 -1.36 14.76 2.78
CA ALA A 26 -0.25 13.92 2.36
C ALA A 26 -0.58 12.44 2.56
N HIS A 27 -1.37 12.11 3.58
CA HIS A 27 -1.93 10.79 3.83
C HIS A 27 -3.45 10.89 3.73
N LEU A 28 -4.02 10.19 2.76
CA LEU A 28 -5.45 10.03 2.61
C LEU A 28 -5.83 8.58 2.90
N GLN A 29 -6.60 8.39 3.96
CA GLN A 29 -7.17 7.12 4.36
C GLN A 29 -8.67 7.18 4.13
N LEU A 30 -9.18 6.29 3.28
CA LEU A 30 -10.59 6.26 2.93
C LEU A 30 -11.33 5.16 3.69
N ASP A 31 -12.60 5.44 4.00
CA ASP A 31 -13.52 4.40 4.45
C ASP A 31 -13.68 3.31 3.38
N ALA A 32 -14.11 2.12 3.81
CA ALA A 32 -14.28 0.98 2.91
C ALA A 32 -15.24 1.31 1.75
N ALA A 33 -14.80 1.02 0.54
CA ALA A 33 -15.60 1.10 -0.67
C ALA A 33 -16.02 -0.31 -1.12
N LYS A 34 -17.09 -0.37 -1.91
CA LYS A 34 -17.50 -1.65 -2.52
C LYS A 34 -16.53 -2.06 -3.63
N GLU A 35 -16.25 -1.14 -4.53
CA GLU A 35 -15.44 -1.34 -5.74
C GLU A 35 -14.46 -0.18 -5.89
N LEU A 36 -13.29 -0.43 -6.48
CA LEU A 36 -12.26 0.57 -6.72
C LEU A 36 -12.75 1.70 -7.63
N ASP A 37 -13.55 1.38 -8.66
CA ASP A 37 -14.10 2.40 -9.56
C ASP A 37 -15.09 3.35 -8.85
N SER A 38 -15.73 2.92 -7.76
CA SER A 38 -16.61 3.78 -6.96
C SER A 38 -15.87 4.96 -6.31
N LEU A 39 -14.55 4.81 -6.09
CA LEU A 39 -13.69 5.91 -5.63
C LEU A 39 -13.49 6.98 -6.72
N GLN A 40 -13.72 6.63 -8.00
CA GLN A 40 -13.70 7.53 -9.14
C GLN A 40 -12.45 8.42 -9.23
N PHE A 41 -11.28 7.88 -8.84
CA PHE A 41 -10.03 8.64 -8.85
C PHE A 41 -9.65 9.20 -10.23
N TRP A 42 -10.14 8.60 -11.32
CA TRP A 42 -9.99 9.14 -12.67
C TRP A 42 -10.55 10.57 -12.82
N ARG A 43 -11.58 10.94 -12.05
CA ARG A 43 -12.16 12.31 -12.04
C ARG A 43 -11.19 13.33 -11.50
N TRP A 44 -10.23 12.91 -10.68
CA TRP A 44 -9.27 13.80 -10.04
C TRP A 44 -8.28 14.40 -11.04
N ILE A 45 -8.02 13.73 -12.17
CA ILE A 45 -7.22 14.30 -13.25
C ILE A 45 -7.90 15.52 -13.87
N ASN A 46 -9.22 15.44 -14.07
CA ASN A 46 -9.97 16.44 -14.83
C ASN A 46 -10.45 17.62 -13.98
N SER A 47 -10.34 17.54 -12.65
CA SER A 47 -10.74 18.60 -11.73
C SER A 47 -9.52 19.32 -11.15
N LYS A 48 -9.33 20.61 -11.47
CA LYS A 48 -8.16 21.39 -11.05
C LYS A 48 -7.87 21.34 -9.53
N GLY A 49 -8.91 21.35 -8.70
CA GLY A 49 -8.76 21.28 -7.23
C GLY A 49 -8.32 19.89 -6.76
N LEU A 50 -9.00 18.84 -7.22
CA LEU A 50 -8.66 17.45 -6.89
C LEU A 50 -7.28 17.06 -7.45
N ARG A 51 -6.91 17.58 -8.62
CA ARG A 51 -5.60 17.34 -9.23
C ARG A 51 -4.46 17.83 -8.34
N LYS A 52 -4.59 19.06 -7.82
CA LYS A 52 -3.59 19.62 -6.89
C LYS A 52 -3.47 18.80 -5.60
N ALA A 53 -4.57 18.23 -5.11
CA ALA A 53 -4.50 17.33 -3.95
C ALA A 53 -3.87 15.98 -4.31
N ALA A 54 -4.13 15.42 -5.49
CA ALA A 54 -3.46 14.21 -5.96
C ALA A 54 -1.93 14.39 -6.01
N GLU A 55 -1.46 15.61 -6.29
CA GLU A 55 -0.05 15.97 -6.23
C GLU A 55 0.50 16.05 -4.79
N THR A 56 -0.31 16.31 -3.78
CA THR A 56 0.17 16.33 -2.38
C THR A 56 0.14 14.96 -1.72
N ILE A 57 -0.70 14.06 -2.21
CA ILE A 57 -0.86 12.72 -1.68
C ILE A 57 0.42 11.89 -1.89
N THR A 58 0.94 11.41 -0.77
CA THR A 58 2.10 10.53 -0.67
C THR A 58 1.75 9.16 -0.08
N CYS A 59 0.62 9.03 0.62
CA CYS A 59 0.06 7.78 1.10
C CYS A 59 -1.43 7.67 0.77
N LEU A 60 -1.83 6.53 0.20
CA LEU A 60 -3.22 6.13 0.05
C LEU A 60 -3.46 4.86 0.84
N ASP A 61 -4.44 4.89 1.72
CA ASP A 61 -4.95 3.73 2.45
C ASP A 61 -6.40 3.49 2.08
N ILE A 62 -6.65 2.38 1.40
CA ILE A 62 -7.95 2.02 0.84
C ILE A 62 -8.34 0.59 1.16
N GLU A 63 -9.64 0.41 1.37
CA GLU A 63 -10.27 -0.90 1.58
C GLU A 63 -11.40 -1.10 0.58
N ILE A 64 -11.41 -2.26 -0.07
CA ILE A 64 -12.37 -2.66 -1.11
C ILE A 64 -13.01 -3.99 -0.73
N SER A 65 -14.35 -4.05 -0.72
CA SER A 65 -15.10 -5.17 -0.13
C SER A 65 -15.70 -6.16 -1.12
N ASN A 66 -15.95 -5.77 -2.38
CA ASN A 66 -16.58 -6.66 -3.36
C ASN A 66 -15.60 -7.20 -4.42
N GLU A 67 -14.36 -6.74 -4.44
CA GLU A 67 -13.38 -7.13 -5.46
C GLU A 67 -12.25 -7.95 -4.84
N SER A 68 -11.94 -9.08 -5.47
CA SER A 68 -10.77 -9.87 -5.11
C SER A 68 -9.48 -9.13 -5.51
N LEU A 69 -8.33 -9.55 -4.96
CA LEU A 69 -7.04 -9.01 -5.39
C LEU A 69 -6.81 -9.20 -6.90
N SER A 70 -7.30 -10.31 -7.47
CA SER A 70 -7.20 -10.58 -8.91
C SER A 70 -8.01 -9.58 -9.74
N ASP A 71 -9.21 -9.20 -9.29
CA ASP A 71 -10.05 -8.19 -9.96
C ASP A 71 -9.40 -6.81 -9.87
N LEU A 72 -8.88 -6.46 -8.69
CA LEU A 72 -8.16 -5.21 -8.46
C LEU A 72 -6.96 -5.08 -9.38
N ASN A 73 -6.19 -6.16 -9.57
CA ASN A 73 -4.99 -6.19 -10.43
C ASN A 73 -5.25 -5.74 -11.87
N LEU A 74 -6.49 -5.84 -12.37
CA LEU A 74 -6.86 -5.35 -13.70
C LEU A 74 -6.94 -3.82 -13.77
N GLN A 75 -7.16 -3.16 -12.64
CA GLN A 75 -7.46 -1.73 -12.56
C GLN A 75 -6.31 -0.89 -11.95
N LEU A 76 -5.50 -1.48 -11.07
CA LEU A 76 -4.46 -0.76 -10.30
C LEU A 76 -3.54 0.11 -11.18
N GLY A 77 -3.12 -0.41 -12.33
CA GLY A 77 -2.21 0.30 -13.23
C GLY A 77 -2.80 1.56 -13.88
N HIS A 78 -4.12 1.61 -14.02
CA HIS A 78 -4.81 2.81 -14.48
C HIS A 78 -5.01 3.80 -13.35
N VAL A 79 -5.37 3.31 -12.16
CA VAL A 79 -5.76 4.15 -11.02
C VAL A 79 -4.56 4.80 -10.30
N PHE A 80 -3.47 4.05 -10.08
CA PHE A 80 -2.36 4.48 -9.23
C PHE A 80 -1.09 4.86 -10.01
N ALA A 81 -1.18 4.99 -11.33
CA ALA A 81 -0.05 5.45 -12.14
C ALA A 81 0.39 6.88 -11.75
N SER A 82 1.66 7.20 -11.99
CA SER A 82 2.20 8.53 -11.66
C SER A 82 1.56 9.69 -12.42
N ASN A 83 0.81 9.43 -13.49
CA ASN A 83 -0.02 10.46 -14.12
C ASN A 83 -1.23 10.83 -13.27
N HIS A 84 -1.74 9.94 -12.41
CA HIS A 84 -2.85 10.18 -11.46
C HIS A 84 -2.31 10.69 -10.13
N PHE A 85 -1.39 9.94 -9.50
CA PHE A 85 -0.78 10.29 -8.22
C PHE A 85 0.75 10.39 -8.35
N PRO A 86 1.27 11.57 -8.76
CA PRO A 86 2.69 11.73 -9.10
C PRO A 86 3.63 11.61 -7.90
N ASN A 87 3.12 11.78 -6.67
CA ASN A 87 3.90 11.76 -5.43
C ASN A 87 3.59 10.58 -4.51
N LEU A 88 2.77 9.61 -4.97
CA LEU A 88 2.44 8.42 -4.20
C LEU A 88 3.70 7.61 -3.88
N GLN A 89 3.97 7.45 -2.59
CA GLN A 89 5.12 6.73 -2.04
C GLN A 89 4.69 5.49 -1.27
N GLU A 90 3.48 5.47 -0.71
CA GLU A 90 2.93 4.33 -0.02
C GLU A 90 1.49 4.06 -0.44
N LEU A 91 1.18 2.78 -0.67
CA LEU A 91 -0.16 2.30 -0.95
C LEU A 91 -0.48 1.15 0.00
N VAL A 92 -1.55 1.31 0.77
CA VAL A 92 -2.19 0.23 1.54
C VAL A 92 -3.45 -0.18 0.80
N LEU A 93 -3.50 -1.43 0.38
CA LEU A 93 -4.63 -2.02 -0.35
C LEU A 93 -5.19 -3.19 0.46
N CYS A 94 -6.39 -3.01 1.01
CA CYS A 94 -7.13 -4.05 1.68
C CYS A 94 -8.28 -4.55 0.79
N SER A 95 -8.32 -5.85 0.51
CA SER A 95 -9.41 -6.54 -0.19
C SER A 95 -10.12 -7.46 0.79
N THR A 96 -11.34 -7.10 1.18
CA THR A 96 -12.16 -7.87 2.12
C THR A 96 -13.15 -8.81 1.42
N SER A 97 -13.05 -8.91 0.09
CA SER A 97 -13.89 -9.82 -0.70
C SER A 97 -13.68 -11.27 -0.28
N PRO A 98 -14.76 -12.01 0.06
CA PRO A 98 -14.67 -13.41 0.43
C PRO A 98 -14.06 -14.25 -0.70
N VAL A 99 -13.15 -15.16 -0.36
CA VAL A 99 -12.62 -16.11 -1.35
C VAL A 99 -13.63 -17.25 -1.53
N PRO A 100 -14.21 -17.44 -2.73
CA PRO A 100 -15.17 -18.51 -2.95
C PRO A 100 -14.54 -19.89 -2.71
N GLY A 101 -15.18 -20.71 -1.88
CA GLY A 101 -14.94 -22.16 -1.85
C GLY A 101 -13.87 -22.69 -0.90
N GLY A 102 -13.39 -21.92 0.09
CA GLY A 102 -12.50 -22.45 1.15
C GLY A 102 -11.24 -23.15 0.64
N GLN A 103 -10.84 -22.90 -0.61
CA GLN A 103 -9.69 -23.56 -1.22
C GLN A 103 -8.44 -23.05 -0.52
N ASP A 104 -7.62 -23.99 -0.05
CA ASP A 104 -6.25 -23.71 0.37
C ASP A 104 -5.49 -23.11 -0.83
N ILE A 105 -5.42 -21.78 -0.88
CA ILE A 105 -4.61 -21.08 -1.88
C ILE A 105 -3.16 -21.51 -1.65
N SER A 106 -2.54 -22.12 -2.66
CA SER A 106 -1.14 -22.51 -2.51
C SER A 106 -0.23 -21.26 -2.43
N PRO A 107 0.92 -21.34 -1.74
CA PRO A 107 1.87 -20.24 -1.71
C PRO A 107 2.34 -19.79 -3.10
N ASP A 108 2.38 -20.70 -4.09
CA ASP A 108 2.69 -20.38 -5.49
C ASP A 108 1.64 -19.45 -6.13
N VAL A 109 0.35 -19.72 -5.88
CA VAL A 109 -0.75 -18.90 -6.39
C VAL A 109 -0.75 -17.52 -5.73
N ALA A 110 -0.56 -17.46 -4.41
CA ALA A 110 -0.45 -16.18 -3.70
C ALA A 110 0.78 -15.36 -4.15
N ALA A 111 1.93 -16.00 -4.34
CA ALA A 111 3.11 -15.34 -4.89
C ALA A 111 2.87 -14.83 -6.32
N ALA A 112 2.13 -15.58 -7.15
CA ALA A 112 1.74 -15.14 -8.49
C ALA A 112 0.82 -13.92 -8.45
N GLU A 113 -0.16 -13.88 -7.54
CA GLU A 113 -1.03 -12.71 -7.32
C GLU A 113 -0.25 -11.47 -6.86
N LEU A 114 0.67 -11.64 -5.91
CA LEU A 114 1.57 -10.55 -5.50
C LEU A 114 2.37 -10.01 -6.70
N ARG A 115 2.93 -10.88 -7.54
CA ARG A 115 3.64 -10.45 -8.75
C ARG A 115 2.73 -9.70 -9.73
N ARG A 116 1.50 -10.16 -9.95
CA ARG A 116 0.51 -9.47 -10.80
C ARG A 116 0.24 -8.07 -10.27
N THR A 117 0.07 -7.93 -8.96
CA THR A 117 -0.09 -6.63 -8.27
C THR A 117 1.09 -5.70 -8.54
N LEU A 118 2.32 -6.21 -8.37
CA LEU A 118 3.53 -5.44 -8.64
C LEU A 118 3.66 -5.02 -10.11
N ILE A 119 3.31 -5.90 -11.04
CA ILE A 119 3.32 -5.61 -12.49
C ILE A 119 2.25 -4.57 -12.87
N ALA A 120 1.07 -4.64 -12.25
CA ALA A 120 -0.01 -3.68 -12.45
C ALA A 120 0.44 -2.28 -11.98
N LEU A 121 1.13 -2.20 -10.85
CA LEU A 121 1.61 -0.94 -10.28
C LEU A 121 2.92 -0.40 -10.91
N ARG A 122 3.47 -1.03 -11.95
CA ARG A 122 4.77 -0.65 -12.55
C ARG A 122 4.92 0.83 -12.94
N SER A 123 3.79 1.50 -13.24
CA SER A 123 3.73 2.91 -13.63
C SER A 123 3.71 3.88 -12.44
N ALA A 124 3.61 3.39 -11.20
CA ALA A 124 3.68 4.18 -9.97
C ALA A 124 5.14 4.47 -9.59
N ARG A 125 5.80 5.37 -10.33
CA ARG A 125 7.27 5.54 -10.32
C ARG A 125 7.87 5.96 -8.97
N LYS A 126 7.09 6.59 -8.09
CA LYS A 126 7.53 7.01 -6.76
C LYS A 126 7.10 6.07 -5.63
N LEU A 127 6.38 5.00 -5.95
CA LEU A 127 5.90 4.04 -4.94
C LEU A 127 7.09 3.30 -4.32
N ARG A 128 7.26 3.47 -3.00
CA ARG A 128 8.35 2.91 -2.18
C ARG A 128 7.86 1.77 -1.29
N ALA A 129 6.64 1.85 -0.77
CA ALA A 129 6.01 0.80 0.02
C ALA A 129 4.67 0.38 -0.57
N LEU A 130 4.43 -0.92 -0.54
CA LEU A 130 3.14 -1.52 -0.85
C LEU A 130 2.74 -2.45 0.28
N ARG A 131 1.58 -2.21 0.89
CA ARG A 131 0.92 -3.18 1.77
C ARG A 131 -0.27 -3.79 1.05
N ILE A 132 -0.33 -5.11 1.09
CA ILE A 132 -1.47 -5.88 0.60
C ILE A 132 -2.06 -6.66 1.76
N GLU A 133 -3.35 -6.50 1.93
CA GLU A 133 -4.19 -7.30 2.81
C GLU A 133 -5.30 -7.90 1.97
N HIS A 134 -5.43 -9.22 1.98
CA HIS A 134 -6.56 -9.87 1.32
C HIS A 134 -7.01 -11.11 2.06
N MET A 135 -8.32 -11.41 2.01
CA MET A 135 -8.91 -12.52 2.77
C MET A 135 -8.35 -13.90 2.39
N GLY A 136 -7.84 -14.04 1.17
CA GLY A 136 -7.18 -15.25 0.68
C GLY A 136 -5.68 -15.33 0.93
N ALA A 137 -5.10 -14.38 1.66
CA ALA A 137 -3.66 -14.32 1.84
C ALA A 137 -3.19 -15.55 2.60
N VAL A 138 -2.19 -16.22 2.04
CA VAL A 138 -1.47 -17.31 2.71
C VAL A 138 -0.03 -16.91 2.96
N TRP A 139 0.62 -17.66 3.85
CA TRP A 139 2.01 -17.42 4.20
C TRP A 139 2.93 -17.67 3.00
N LEU A 140 3.67 -16.65 2.59
CA LEU A 140 4.67 -16.76 1.54
C LEU A 140 5.95 -17.36 2.10
N PRO A 141 6.67 -18.22 1.35
CA PRO A 141 7.88 -18.84 1.84
C PRO A 141 8.97 -17.78 2.11
N PRO A 142 9.64 -17.84 3.27
CA PRO A 142 10.67 -16.86 3.63
C PRO A 142 11.99 -17.06 2.86
N ASP A 143 12.16 -18.20 2.19
CA ASP A 143 13.43 -18.57 1.55
C ASP A 143 13.69 -17.74 0.28
N ARG A 144 14.83 -17.05 0.30
CA ARG A 144 15.37 -16.29 -0.83
C ARG A 144 15.60 -17.18 -2.05
N ARG A 145 15.89 -18.47 -1.89
CA ARG A 145 16.19 -19.37 -3.03
C ARG A 145 14.96 -19.77 -3.83
N SER A 146 13.76 -19.51 -3.32
CA SER A 146 12.55 -19.79 -4.06
C SER A 146 12.39 -18.84 -5.24
N SER A 147 12.16 -19.40 -6.43
CA SER A 147 11.77 -18.62 -7.61
C SER A 147 10.53 -17.76 -7.33
N LEU A 148 9.69 -18.16 -6.39
CA LEU A 148 8.49 -17.44 -5.91
C LEU A 148 8.79 -16.00 -5.49
N MET A 149 9.95 -15.76 -4.87
CA MET A 149 10.33 -14.43 -4.40
C MET A 149 11.06 -13.59 -5.46
N THR A 150 11.24 -14.13 -6.67
CA THR A 150 11.74 -13.36 -7.81
C THR A 150 10.59 -12.54 -8.41
N ILE A 151 10.81 -11.24 -8.56
CA ILE A 151 9.86 -10.27 -9.12
C ILE A 151 10.50 -9.54 -10.29
N SER A 152 9.70 -9.13 -11.27
CA SER A 152 10.14 -8.30 -12.40
C SER A 152 9.07 -7.27 -12.71
N LYS A 153 9.45 -6.24 -13.49
CA LYS A 153 8.52 -5.17 -13.93
C LYS A 153 7.72 -4.53 -12.79
N CYS A 154 8.31 -4.40 -11.60
CA CYS A 154 7.70 -3.74 -10.43
C CYS A 154 7.96 -2.21 -10.45
N PRO A 155 7.31 -1.42 -9.58
CA PRO A 155 7.57 0.01 -9.48
C PRO A 155 9.06 0.31 -9.26
N PRO A 156 9.65 1.28 -9.98
CA PRO A 156 11.09 1.55 -9.97
C PRO A 156 11.59 2.25 -8.70
N ALA A 157 10.73 2.68 -7.77
CA ALA A 157 11.14 3.17 -6.45
C ALA A 157 10.80 2.19 -5.33
N LEU A 158 10.25 1.01 -5.63
CA LEU A 158 9.79 0.08 -4.59
C LEU A 158 10.97 -0.40 -3.75
N GLU A 159 10.82 -0.24 -2.43
CA GLU A 159 11.77 -0.58 -1.37
C GLU A 159 11.20 -1.69 -0.48
N TYR A 160 9.92 -1.61 -0.13
CA TYR A 160 9.27 -2.51 0.83
C TYR A 160 7.93 -3.06 0.34
N VAL A 161 7.66 -4.31 0.71
CA VAL A 161 6.36 -4.96 0.51
C VAL A 161 5.93 -5.57 1.84
N SER A 162 4.70 -5.30 2.26
CA SER A 162 4.06 -5.92 3.42
C SER A 162 2.91 -6.79 2.95
N TRP A 163 2.90 -8.05 3.37
CA TRP A 163 1.88 -9.04 3.01
C TRP A 163 1.15 -9.50 4.26
N HIS A 164 -0.11 -9.10 4.43
CA HIS A 164 -0.90 -9.43 5.60
C HIS A 164 -1.73 -10.69 5.39
N VAL A 165 -1.55 -11.68 6.27
CA VAL A 165 -2.24 -12.96 6.29
C VAL A 165 -3.36 -12.89 7.33
N HIS A 166 -4.59 -12.63 6.87
CA HIS A 166 -5.74 -12.38 7.74
C HIS A 166 -6.02 -13.54 8.70
N LEU A 167 -6.03 -14.79 8.19
CA LEU A 167 -6.28 -16.00 8.99
C LEU A 167 -5.26 -16.23 10.13
N ARG A 168 -4.06 -15.66 10.02
CA ARG A 168 -3.02 -15.74 11.04
C ARG A 168 -2.85 -14.45 11.83
N ASN A 169 -3.59 -13.40 11.47
CA ASN A 169 -3.42 -12.04 11.95
C ASN A 169 -1.93 -11.62 12.01
N SER A 170 -1.19 -11.88 10.92
CA SER A 170 0.25 -11.66 10.88
C SER A 170 0.68 -11.04 9.56
N THR A 171 1.64 -10.11 9.62
CA THR A 171 2.19 -9.46 8.43
C THR A 171 3.61 -9.96 8.18
N GLN A 172 3.89 -10.40 6.95
CA GLN A 172 5.25 -10.65 6.48
C GLN A 172 5.81 -9.40 5.81
N TYR A 173 7.03 -9.02 6.17
CA TYR A 173 7.70 -7.86 5.62
C TYR A 173 8.82 -8.30 4.69
N PHE A 174 8.93 -7.64 3.55
CA PHE A 174 9.96 -7.90 2.56
C PHE A 174 10.63 -6.60 2.14
N ARG A 175 11.95 -6.63 2.00
CA ARG A 175 12.68 -5.59 1.24
C ARG A 175 12.92 -6.04 -0.19
N VAL A 176 12.87 -5.11 -1.13
CA VAL A 176 13.20 -5.34 -2.53
C VAL A 176 14.71 -5.25 -2.72
N VAL A 177 15.34 -6.36 -3.09
CA VAL A 177 16.76 -6.40 -3.45
C VAL A 177 16.89 -6.36 -4.96
N ARG A 178 17.52 -5.30 -5.46
CA ARG A 178 17.80 -5.13 -6.89
C ARG A 178 19.14 -5.72 -7.25
N LYS A 179 19.18 -6.55 -8.29
CA LYS A 179 20.41 -7.13 -8.80
C LYS A 179 20.86 -6.30 -10.00
N GLN A 180 22.04 -5.69 -9.90
CA GLN A 180 22.61 -4.92 -11.01
C GLN A 180 22.74 -5.82 -12.25
N GLY A 181 22.29 -5.32 -13.41
CA GLY A 181 22.36 -6.04 -14.68
C GLY A 181 21.36 -7.19 -14.88
N LYS A 182 20.39 -7.40 -13.97
CA LYS A 182 19.30 -8.38 -14.17
C LYS A 182 17.95 -7.68 -14.25
N GLU A 183 17.08 -8.15 -15.14
CA GLU A 183 15.69 -7.68 -15.24
C GLU A 183 14.82 -8.11 -14.04
N SER A 184 15.36 -9.00 -13.19
CA SER A 184 14.67 -9.56 -12.03
C SER A 184 15.25 -9.07 -10.70
N ASN A 185 14.35 -8.61 -9.84
CA ASN A 185 14.59 -8.27 -8.45
C ASN A 185 14.15 -9.43 -7.54
N GLN A 186 14.48 -9.33 -6.26
CA GLN A 186 14.18 -10.37 -5.29
C GLN A 186 13.54 -9.78 -4.04
N LEU A 187 12.42 -10.35 -3.61
CA LEU A 187 11.85 -10.08 -2.31
C LEU A 187 12.65 -10.82 -1.25
N GLN A 188 13.08 -10.08 -0.26
CA GLN A 188 13.87 -10.59 0.83
C GLN A 188 13.11 -10.41 2.13
N HIS A 189 12.74 -11.52 2.76
CA HIS A 189 12.04 -11.53 4.03
C HIS A 189 12.86 -10.79 5.10
N LEU A 190 12.17 -9.93 5.84
CA LEU A 190 12.68 -9.18 6.99
C LEU A 190 12.20 -9.86 8.28
N PRO A 191 12.97 -9.78 9.37
CA PRO A 191 12.55 -10.35 10.65
C PRO A 191 11.29 -9.63 11.16
N PRO A 192 10.45 -10.30 11.99
CA PRO A 192 9.29 -9.65 12.63
C PRO A 192 9.66 -8.40 13.44
N SER A 193 10.90 -8.32 13.94
CA SER A 193 11.44 -7.16 14.64
C SER A 193 11.63 -5.91 13.77
N PHE A 194 11.39 -5.99 12.46
CA PHE A 194 11.47 -4.83 11.55
C PHE A 194 10.50 -3.70 11.90
N ARG A 195 9.40 -4.01 12.60
CA ARG A 195 8.35 -3.06 13.02
C ARG A 195 8.23 -2.91 14.54
N VAL A 196 9.29 -3.23 15.27
CA VAL A 196 9.33 -3.14 16.73
C VAL A 196 9.91 -1.81 17.17
N LYS A 197 9.17 -1.02 17.97
CA LYS A 197 9.68 0.25 18.49
C LYS A 197 10.13 0.11 19.90
N ILE A 198 11.33 0.58 20.18
CA ILE A 198 11.82 0.72 21.54
C ILE A 198 11.89 2.21 21.83
N ARG A 199 11.08 2.67 22.77
CA ARG A 199 11.14 4.06 23.24
C ARG A 199 12.52 4.34 23.79
N ALA A 200 13.16 5.39 23.28
CA ALA A 200 14.50 5.78 23.71
C ALA A 200 14.55 6.22 25.18
N GLU A 201 13.41 6.67 25.72
CA GLU A 201 13.27 7.23 27.07
C GLU A 201 13.32 6.16 28.16
N ASP A 202 12.62 5.04 27.97
CA ASP A 202 12.40 4.01 28.99
C ASP A 202 12.76 2.58 28.53
N GLY A 203 13.16 2.41 27.27
CA GLY A 203 13.50 1.12 26.69
C GLY A 203 12.30 0.19 26.51
N VAL A 204 11.07 0.70 26.60
CA VAL A 204 9.85 -0.11 26.51
C VAL A 204 9.42 -0.28 25.06
N TRP A 205 8.87 -1.46 24.77
CA TRP A 205 8.27 -1.79 23.49
C TRP A 205 7.03 -0.92 23.26
N GLU A 206 7.07 -0.05 22.26
CA GLU A 206 5.91 0.72 21.83
C GLU A 206 5.17 -0.06 20.76
N GLN A 207 3.94 -0.46 21.09
CA GLN A 207 3.02 -1.11 20.17
C GLN A 207 1.95 -0.09 19.76
N GLU A 208 1.88 0.24 18.46
CA GLU A 208 0.83 1.12 17.94
C GLU A 208 -0.54 0.45 18.12
N SER A 209 -1.42 1.07 18.92
CA SER A 209 -2.76 0.53 19.21
C SER A 209 -3.76 0.73 18.06
N ASP A 210 -3.48 1.66 17.14
CA ASP A 210 -4.28 1.86 15.92
C ASP A 210 -3.80 0.88 14.84
N LEU A 211 -4.56 -0.23 14.69
CA LEU A 211 -4.27 -1.30 13.73
C LEU A 211 -4.15 -0.80 12.28
N ARG A 212 -4.82 0.30 11.91
CA ARG A 212 -4.68 0.91 10.58
C ARG A 212 -3.47 1.83 10.48
N ARG A 213 -3.05 2.51 11.55
CA ARG A 213 -1.70 3.15 11.56
C ARG A 213 -0.58 2.15 11.46
N ALA A 214 -0.74 0.98 12.09
CA ALA A 214 0.20 -0.13 11.96
C ALA A 214 0.28 -0.67 10.51
N ALA A 215 -0.62 -0.29 9.62
CA ALA A 215 -0.59 -0.69 8.21
C ALA A 215 0.48 0.08 7.39
N VAL A 216 0.76 1.33 7.75
CA VAL A 216 1.67 2.24 7.03
C VAL A 216 3.11 2.08 7.53
N LEU A 217 4.10 2.24 6.65
CA LEU A 217 5.54 2.11 6.91
C LEU A 217 6.25 3.47 7.02
N PHE A 218 5.78 4.51 6.34
CA PHE A 218 6.41 5.82 6.36
C PHE A 218 5.61 6.86 7.16
N ASP A 219 6.29 7.84 7.74
CA ASP A 219 5.63 9.00 8.35
C ASP A 219 5.35 10.04 7.27
N HIS A 220 4.06 10.25 6.98
CA HIS A 220 3.57 11.19 6.00
C HIS A 220 3.08 12.51 6.62
N SER A 221 3.14 12.63 7.95
CA SER A 221 2.66 13.81 8.68
C SER A 221 3.62 14.99 8.59
N GLY A 222 4.92 14.74 8.44
CA GLY A 222 5.96 15.77 8.28
C GLY A 222 5.87 16.55 6.95
N GLY A 223 6.56 17.70 6.89
CA GLY A 223 6.65 18.54 5.69
C GLY A 223 7.66 18.07 4.64
N GLY A 224 8.54 17.13 5.02
CA GLY A 224 9.63 16.60 4.18
C GLY A 224 9.24 15.36 3.38
N ARG A 225 10.27 14.66 2.87
CA ARG A 225 10.09 13.34 2.26
C ARG A 225 9.63 12.35 3.35
N PRO A 226 8.62 11.49 3.11
CA PRO A 226 8.22 10.47 4.06
C PRO A 226 9.38 9.60 4.51
N GLU A 227 9.62 9.57 5.81
CA GLU A 227 10.71 8.84 6.45
C GLU A 227 10.21 7.48 6.93
N LEU A 228 11.07 6.46 6.85
CA LEU A 228 10.69 5.12 7.28
C LEU A 228 10.45 5.17 8.79
N ILE A 229 9.25 4.79 9.22
CA ILE A 229 8.95 4.50 10.62
C ILE A 229 9.60 3.15 10.89
N LEU A 230 10.92 3.20 11.07
CA LEU A 230 11.57 2.20 11.87
C LEU A 230 11.00 2.42 13.24
N SER A 231 10.22 1.43 13.63
CA SER A 231 9.84 1.27 15.00
C SER A 231 11.17 1.21 15.76
#